data_AF-A0A4X1UKJ5-F1
#
_entry.id   AF-A0A4X1UKJ5-F1
#
_cell.length_a   1.000
_cell.length_b   1.000
_cell.length_c   1.000
_cell.angle_alpha   90.00
_cell.angle_beta   90.00
_cell.angle_gamma   90.00
#
_symmetry.space_group_name_H-M   'P 1'
#
loop_
_entity.id
_entity.type
_entity.pdbx_description
1 polymer ?
#
loop_
_entity_poly.entity_id
_entity_poly.type
_entity_poly.pdbx_seq_one_letter_code
_entity_poly.pdbx_strand_id
1 'polypeptide(L)'
;NLKTELEASQRQLEGKEAALKILQSMAIFDKATSHTQAVLQKTVEQKKSLEKEINALQWEIEFDQNRFKNIEESWIQKYDRLNCENAVLKETLKLKTEEIKMLKSENAILNQQYLEALSVQKVTQENTCQGSSGSPEVSSLELAVLGVCLCHGPGGSPCACAKMAASTGKMVLQLKQELELMQKSKEEAYIMADAFRIAFEQQLMRKNDQALRLTQMDKMCKRATKWINWKHLKEDGLPSQRSKKSLGQKLLAMLPSENSSKSTDEDDAREVFKMLTDLLNDKEEALAHQRKVSYMLARALEDKDTTSKENKEKNPVKDILPLKKPWQKTSEFPLLRDPVHSDVQIFNSASCICSVKHCIKDQNYTRTLKRSCSLPSNIMY
;
A
#
# COMPACT_ATOMS: atom_id res chain seq x y z
N ASN A 1 25.50 72.65 21.12
CA ASN A 1 24.45 72.95 22.12
C ASN A 1 23.24 73.68 21.55
N LEU A 2 23.39 74.84 20.91
CA LEU A 2 22.20 75.58 20.40
C LEU A 2 21.42 74.85 19.29
N LYS A 3 22.10 74.18 18.35
CA LYS A 3 21.44 73.44 17.26
C LYS A 3 20.57 72.29 17.78
N THR A 4 21.08 71.52 18.74
CA THR A 4 20.36 70.40 19.37
C THR A 4 19.17 70.87 20.20
N GLU A 5 19.28 72.05 20.83
CA GLU A 5 18.22 72.68 21.61
C GLU A 5 17.11 73.28 20.71
N LEU A 6 17.49 73.85 19.56
CA LEU A 6 16.56 74.30 18.54
C LEU A 6 15.78 73.13 17.93
N GLU A 7 16.44 72.03 17.59
CA GLU A 7 15.78 70.81 17.09
C GLU A 7 14.85 70.18 18.15
N ALA A 8 15.23 70.23 19.43
CA ALA A 8 14.35 69.78 20.52
C ALA A 8 13.11 70.67 20.65
N SER A 9 13.29 71.99 20.57
CA SER A 9 12.20 72.97 20.64
C SER A 9 11.26 72.86 19.42
N GLN A 10 11.81 72.62 18.24
CA GLN A 10 11.05 72.38 17.00
C GLN A 10 10.16 71.13 17.13
N ARG A 11 10.70 69.99 17.58
CA ARG A 11 9.88 68.78 17.82
C ARG A 11 8.81 69.00 18.89
N GLN A 12 9.12 69.80 19.92
CA GLN A 12 8.14 70.13 20.95
C GLN A 12 7.01 71.00 20.40
N LEU A 13 7.33 71.97 19.54
CA LEU A 13 6.35 72.81 18.87
C LEU A 13 5.46 71.98 17.93
N GLU A 14 6.06 71.10 17.12
CA GLU A 14 5.34 70.18 16.24
C GLU A 14 4.41 69.25 17.02
N GLY A 15 4.86 68.75 18.18
CA GLY A 15 4.04 67.96 19.10
C GLY A 15 2.86 68.76 19.68
N LYS A 16 3.08 70.02 20.06
CA LYS A 16 2.02 70.93 20.55
C LYS A 16 1.01 71.27 19.45
N GLU A 17 1.46 71.52 18.23
CA GLU A 17 0.59 71.77 17.07
C GLU A 17 -0.26 70.54 16.73
N ALA A 18 0.32 69.33 16.77
CA ALA A 18 -0.42 68.09 16.56
C ALA A 18 -1.48 67.86 17.64
N ALA A 19 -1.14 68.10 18.92
CA ALA A 19 -2.09 68.03 20.03
C ALA A 19 -3.23 69.06 19.89
N LEU A 20 -2.92 70.29 19.48
CA LEU A 20 -3.91 71.33 19.22
C LEU A 20 -4.89 70.93 18.10
N LYS A 21 -4.39 70.36 16.99
CA LYS A 21 -5.24 69.85 15.91
C LYS A 21 -6.19 68.75 16.39
N ILE A 22 -5.73 67.88 17.29
CA ILE A 22 -6.58 66.84 17.91
C ILE A 22 -7.67 67.49 18.77
N LEU A 23 -7.32 68.40 19.67
CA LEU A 23 -8.27 69.08 20.54
C LEU A 23 -9.30 69.90 19.74
N GLN A 24 -8.87 70.57 18.68
CA GLN A 24 -9.76 71.33 17.80
C GLN A 24 -10.74 70.42 17.05
N SER A 25 -10.28 69.27 16.55
CA SER A 25 -11.17 68.31 15.89
C SER A 25 -12.17 67.68 16.86
N MET A 26 -11.79 67.41 18.12
CA MET A 26 -12.70 67.01 19.19
C MET A 26 -13.75 68.09 19.49
N ALA A 27 -13.34 69.35 19.62
CA ALA A 27 -14.27 70.45 19.89
C ALA A 27 -15.29 70.68 18.75
N ILE A 28 -14.86 70.52 17.49
CA ILE A 28 -15.77 70.58 16.33
C ILE A 28 -16.75 69.41 16.34
N PHE A 29 -16.28 68.21 16.73
CA PHE A 29 -17.12 67.02 16.85
C PHE A 29 -18.18 67.16 17.93
N ASP A 30 -17.85 67.73 19.09
CA ASP A 30 -18.80 67.99 20.17
C ASP A 30 -19.87 69.02 19.80
N LYS A 31 -19.57 69.91 18.83
CA LYS A 31 -20.51 70.90 18.28
C LYS A 31 -21.36 70.33 17.14
N ALA A 32 -21.04 69.15 16.61
CA ALA A 32 -21.82 68.51 15.55
C ALA A 32 -23.16 68.00 16.07
N THR A 33 -24.17 67.89 15.19
CA THR A 33 -25.47 67.34 15.59
C THR A 33 -25.34 65.88 16.02
N SER A 34 -26.14 65.45 17.00
CA SER A 34 -26.14 64.07 17.53
C SER A 34 -26.19 62.99 16.43
N HIS A 35 -26.94 63.25 15.34
CA HIS A 35 -26.98 62.36 14.17
C HIS A 35 -25.59 62.16 13.53
N THR A 36 -24.83 63.24 13.36
CA THR A 36 -23.48 63.19 12.75
C THR A 36 -22.50 62.43 13.64
N GLN A 37 -22.60 62.62 14.95
CA GLN A 37 -21.80 61.92 15.95
C GLN A 37 -22.05 60.39 15.89
N ALA A 38 -23.32 60.00 15.87
CA ALA A 38 -23.74 58.60 15.81
C ALA A 38 -23.33 57.91 14.49
N VAL A 39 -23.46 58.61 13.35
CA VAL A 39 -23.03 58.09 12.05
C VAL A 39 -21.51 57.89 12.00
N LEU A 40 -20.73 58.83 12.53
CA LEU A 40 -19.28 58.67 12.57
C LEU A 40 -18.88 57.49 13.47
N GLN A 41 -19.49 57.36 14.66
CA GLN A 41 -19.23 56.24 15.56
C GLN A 41 -19.55 54.90 14.90
N LYS A 42 -20.73 54.77 14.27
CA LYS A 42 -21.12 53.58 13.52
C LYS A 42 -20.13 53.25 12.40
N THR A 43 -19.64 54.27 11.69
CA THR A 43 -18.63 54.10 10.63
C THR A 43 -17.30 53.60 11.19
N VAL A 44 -16.86 54.12 12.34
CA VAL A 44 -15.64 53.66 13.03
C VAL A 44 -15.78 52.22 13.51
N GLU A 45 -16.93 51.84 14.06
CA GLU A 45 -17.22 50.47 14.48
C GLU A 45 -17.26 49.50 13.29
N GLN A 46 -17.90 49.89 12.19
CA GLN A 46 -17.89 49.13 10.93
C GLN A 46 -16.47 48.95 10.39
N LYS A 47 -15.66 50.02 10.38
CA LYS A 47 -14.24 49.94 9.98
C LYS A 47 -13.47 48.94 10.85
N LYS A 48 -13.65 48.98 12.18
CA LYS A 48 -13.02 48.03 13.10
C LYS A 48 -13.48 46.59 12.87
N SER A 49 -14.76 46.37 12.52
CA SER A 49 -15.28 45.05 12.17
C SER A 49 -14.62 44.53 10.89
N LEU A 50 -14.61 45.34 9.84
CA LEU A 50 -13.99 44.98 8.56
C LEU A 50 -12.49 44.71 8.71
N GLU A 51 -11.79 45.47 9.55
CA GLU A 51 -10.37 45.24 9.81
C GLU A 51 -10.12 43.87 10.49
N LYS A 52 -11.00 43.44 11.40
CA LYS A 52 -10.93 42.09 11.99
C LYS A 52 -11.20 41.00 10.95
N GLU A 53 -12.18 41.20 10.07
CA GLU A 53 -12.48 40.26 8.99
C GLU A 53 -11.33 40.16 8.00
N ILE A 54 -10.73 41.29 7.60
CA ILE A 54 -9.54 41.32 6.74
C ILE A 54 -8.40 40.55 7.38
N ASN A 55 -8.11 40.80 8.67
CA ASN A 55 -7.06 40.07 9.37
C ASN A 55 -7.36 38.57 9.43
N ALA A 56 -8.59 38.16 9.74
CA ALA A 56 -8.98 36.76 9.78
C ALA A 56 -8.83 36.07 8.41
N LEU A 57 -9.28 36.73 7.34
CA LEU A 57 -9.13 36.23 5.97
C LEU A 57 -7.67 36.15 5.56
N GLN A 58 -6.84 37.11 5.95
CA GLN A 58 -5.41 37.08 5.67
C GLN A 58 -4.74 35.88 6.34
N TRP A 59 -5.06 35.60 7.61
CA TRP A 59 -4.61 34.39 8.30
C TRP A 59 -5.09 33.10 7.62
N GLU A 60 -6.35 33.04 7.19
CA GLU A 60 -6.90 31.88 6.49
C GLU A 60 -6.18 31.64 5.16
N ILE A 61 -5.91 32.69 4.40
CA ILE A 61 -5.14 32.63 3.15
C ILE A 61 -3.71 32.11 3.41
N GLU A 62 -3.01 32.65 4.40
CA GLU A 62 -1.65 32.21 4.74
C GLU A 62 -1.61 30.75 5.20
N PHE A 63 -2.59 30.36 6.02
CA PHE A 63 -2.76 28.98 6.46
C PHE A 63 -2.99 28.02 5.30
N ASP A 64 -3.92 28.35 4.39
CA ASP A 64 -4.21 27.53 3.22
C ASP A 64 -3.02 27.49 2.26
N GLN A 65 -2.32 28.60 2.05
CA GLN A 65 -1.08 28.62 1.25
C GLN A 65 -0.03 27.66 1.81
N ASN A 66 0.17 27.66 3.13
CA ASN A 66 1.09 26.73 3.78
C ASN A 66 0.62 25.27 3.64
N ARG A 67 -0.68 25.02 3.79
CA ARG A 67 -1.27 23.69 3.58
C ARG A 67 -1.05 23.21 2.15
N PHE A 68 -1.27 24.06 1.15
CA PHE A 68 -1.07 23.71 -0.26
C PHE A 68 0.39 23.42 -0.57
N LYS A 69 1.35 24.21 -0.07
CA LYS A 69 2.79 23.94 -0.23
C LYS A 69 3.16 22.56 0.33
N ASN A 70 2.71 22.23 1.54
CA ASN A 70 2.98 20.93 2.15
C ASN A 70 2.40 19.76 1.32
N ILE A 71 1.21 19.94 0.77
CA ILE A 71 0.58 18.94 -0.11
C ILE A 71 1.37 18.80 -1.41
N GLU A 72 1.76 19.90 -2.04
CA GLU A 72 2.56 19.93 -3.27
C GLU A 72 3.91 19.23 -3.07
N GLU A 73 4.64 19.55 -2.00
CA GLU A 73 5.89 18.89 -1.64
C GLU A 73 5.71 17.39 -1.41
N SER A 74 4.64 16.98 -0.71
CA SER A 74 4.33 15.57 -0.50
C SER A 74 4.05 14.83 -1.82
N TRP A 75 3.35 15.47 -2.76
CA TRP A 75 3.08 14.89 -4.07
C TRP A 75 4.34 14.77 -4.93
N ILE A 76 5.21 15.78 -4.89
CA ILE A 76 6.51 15.72 -5.58
C ILE A 76 7.34 14.54 -5.05
N GLN A 77 7.45 14.39 -3.72
CA GLN A 77 8.18 13.27 -3.12
C GLN A 77 7.61 11.89 -3.50
N LYS A 78 6.28 11.76 -3.52
CA LYS A 78 5.61 10.52 -3.95
C LYS A 78 5.87 10.22 -5.42
N TYR A 79 5.80 11.24 -6.28
CA TYR A 79 6.07 11.12 -7.70
C TYR A 79 7.52 10.69 -7.96
N ASP A 80 8.48 11.31 -7.27
CA ASP A 80 9.90 10.96 -7.39
C ASP A 80 10.17 9.52 -6.94
N ARG A 81 9.59 9.10 -5.81
CA ARG A 81 9.67 7.71 -5.34
C ARG A 81 9.14 6.73 -6.39
N LEU A 82 7.95 6.98 -6.93
CA LEU A 82 7.36 6.12 -7.96
C LEU A 82 8.21 6.08 -9.23
N ASN A 83 8.82 7.19 -9.62
CA ASN A 83 9.74 7.20 -10.77
C ASN A 83 10.99 6.36 -10.52
N CYS A 84 11.57 6.42 -9.32
CA CYS A 84 12.69 5.57 -8.94
C CYS A 84 12.28 4.09 -8.97
N GLU A 85 11.13 3.73 -8.38
CA GLU A 85 10.61 2.37 -8.38
C GLU A 85 10.36 1.87 -9.81
N ASN A 86 9.73 2.69 -10.66
CA ASN A 86 9.52 2.37 -12.08
C ASN A 86 10.83 2.16 -12.84
N ALA A 87 11.86 2.96 -12.55
CA ALA A 87 13.17 2.78 -13.18
C ALA A 87 13.80 1.43 -12.79
N VAL A 88 13.74 1.06 -11.51
CA VAL A 88 14.22 -0.24 -11.01
C VAL A 88 13.43 -1.40 -11.62
N LEU A 89 12.12 -1.30 -11.67
CA LEU A 89 11.25 -2.32 -12.27
C LEU A 89 11.55 -2.49 -13.76
N LYS A 90 11.73 -1.38 -14.49
CA LYS A 90 12.08 -1.40 -15.91
C LYS A 90 13.40 -2.11 -16.15
N GLU A 91 14.41 -1.85 -15.32
CA GLU A 91 15.71 -2.51 -15.45
C GLU A 91 15.63 -3.99 -15.07
N THR A 92 14.90 -4.33 -14.01
CA THR A 92 14.66 -5.72 -13.60
C THR A 92 13.96 -6.50 -14.72
N LEU A 93 12.96 -5.90 -15.37
CA LEU A 93 12.26 -6.51 -16.49
C LEU A 93 13.18 -6.76 -17.68
N LYS A 94 14.08 -5.82 -18.01
CA LYS A 94 15.09 -6.05 -19.05
C LYS A 94 16.00 -7.22 -18.69
N LEU A 95 16.52 -7.26 -17.46
CA LEU A 95 17.39 -8.36 -17.01
C LEU A 95 16.68 -9.70 -17.11
N LYS A 96 15.42 -9.79 -16.66
CA LYS A 96 14.60 -11.02 -16.80
C LYS A 96 14.32 -11.38 -18.25
N THR A 97 14.13 -10.39 -19.11
CA THR A 97 13.95 -10.63 -20.55
C THR A 97 15.21 -11.24 -21.18
N GLU A 98 16.39 -10.72 -20.82
CA GLU A 98 17.66 -11.27 -21.31
C GLU A 98 17.95 -12.66 -20.72
N GLU A 99 17.65 -12.88 -19.44
CA GLU A 99 17.73 -14.21 -18.81
C GLU A 99 16.87 -15.25 -19.53
N ILE A 100 15.60 -14.90 -19.85
CA ILE A 100 14.70 -15.77 -20.61
C ILE A 100 15.24 -16.07 -22.00
N LYS A 101 15.84 -15.07 -22.69
CA LYS A 101 16.45 -15.30 -24.01
C LYS A 101 17.62 -16.28 -23.93
N MET A 102 18.48 -16.13 -22.92
CA MET A 102 19.60 -17.06 -22.69
C MET A 102 19.09 -18.48 -22.41
N LEU A 103 18.15 -18.64 -21.47
CA LEU A 103 17.56 -19.95 -21.15
C LEU A 103 16.87 -20.58 -22.35
N LYS A 104 16.17 -19.80 -23.18
CA LYS A 104 15.58 -20.31 -24.44
C LYS A 104 16.64 -20.82 -25.40
N SER A 105 17.77 -20.12 -25.54
CA SER A 105 18.88 -20.56 -26.39
C SER A 105 19.55 -21.83 -25.87
N GLU A 106 19.74 -21.94 -24.55
CA GLU A 106 20.30 -23.12 -23.91
C GLU A 106 19.37 -24.33 -24.03
N ASN A 107 18.06 -24.14 -23.80
CA ASN A 107 17.05 -25.18 -23.99
C ASN A 107 16.99 -25.65 -25.46
N ALA A 108 17.16 -24.75 -26.44
CA ALA A 108 17.26 -25.14 -27.84
C ALA A 108 18.47 -26.04 -28.12
N ILE A 109 19.65 -25.70 -27.55
CA ILE A 109 20.87 -26.51 -27.68
C ILE A 109 20.70 -27.87 -27.01
N LEU A 110 20.16 -27.92 -25.79
CA LEU A 110 19.91 -29.17 -25.07
C LEU A 110 18.91 -30.07 -25.81
N ASN A 111 17.83 -29.50 -26.37
CA ASN A 111 16.88 -30.26 -27.18
C ASN A 111 17.55 -30.82 -28.43
N GLN A 112 18.43 -30.06 -29.09
CA GLN A 112 19.19 -30.57 -30.23
C GLN A 112 20.08 -31.75 -29.81
N GLN A 113 20.84 -31.61 -28.72
CA GLN A 113 21.69 -32.70 -28.21
C GLN A 113 20.90 -33.95 -27.81
N TYR A 114 19.70 -33.77 -27.22
CA TYR A 114 18.80 -34.86 -26.91
C TYR A 114 18.37 -35.64 -28.16
N LEU A 115 17.99 -34.92 -29.23
CA LEU A 115 17.62 -35.54 -30.51
C LEU A 115 18.80 -36.26 -31.16
N GLU A 116 20.00 -35.67 -31.13
CA GLU A 116 21.23 -36.29 -31.60
C GLU A 116 21.52 -37.60 -30.85
N ALA A 117 21.45 -37.60 -29.51
CA ALA A 117 21.66 -38.79 -28.70
C ALA A 117 20.62 -39.91 -28.98
N LEU A 118 19.34 -39.54 -29.15
CA LEU A 118 18.29 -40.48 -29.54
C LEU A 118 18.54 -41.13 -30.90
N SER A 119 19.07 -40.36 -31.85
CA SER A 119 19.41 -40.87 -33.18
C SER A 119 20.54 -41.90 -33.12
N VAL A 120 21.58 -41.64 -32.33
CA VAL A 120 22.69 -42.58 -32.08
C VAL A 120 22.19 -43.86 -31.40
N GLN A 121 21.27 -43.73 -30.44
CA GLN A 121 20.68 -44.88 -29.75
C GLN A 121 19.87 -45.77 -30.71
N LYS A 122 19.06 -45.21 -31.61
CA LYS A 122 18.31 -45.97 -32.62
C LYS A 122 19.22 -46.73 -33.59
N VAL A 123 20.29 -46.10 -34.09
CA VAL A 123 21.29 -46.76 -34.96
C VAL A 123 22.02 -47.89 -34.25
N THR A 124 22.18 -47.78 -32.92
CA THR A 124 22.79 -48.83 -32.10
C THR A 124 21.80 -49.98 -31.80
N GLN A 125 20.51 -49.68 -31.64
CA GLN A 125 19.45 -50.66 -31.39
C GLN A 125 19.05 -51.48 -32.63
N GLU A 126 19.07 -50.90 -33.82
CA GLU A 126 18.82 -51.62 -35.08
C GLU A 126 19.90 -52.69 -35.39
N ASN A 127 21.08 -52.59 -34.78
CA ASN A 127 22.18 -53.55 -34.97
C ASN A 127 22.17 -54.75 -34.00
N THR A 128 21.22 -54.86 -33.06
CA THR A 128 21.21 -55.96 -32.10
C THR A 128 19.78 -56.29 -31.67
N CYS A 129 19.09 -57.13 -32.44
CA CYS A 129 17.79 -57.66 -32.07
C CYS A 129 17.70 -59.18 -32.36
N GLN A 130 18.07 -59.99 -31.36
CA GLN A 130 17.66 -61.39 -31.24
C GLN A 130 17.83 -61.83 -29.77
N GLY A 131 16.78 -62.37 -29.14
CA GLY A 131 16.92 -63.10 -27.88
C GLY A 131 15.73 -63.00 -26.93
N SER A 132 15.18 -64.16 -26.58
CA SER A 132 13.89 -64.43 -25.94
C SER A 132 13.82 -64.27 -24.41
N SER A 133 12.59 -63.96 -23.95
CA SER A 133 11.80 -64.57 -22.85
C SER A 133 12.33 -64.67 -21.42
N GLY A 134 11.44 -64.37 -20.46
CA GLY A 134 11.34 -65.08 -19.17
C GLY A 134 11.26 -64.19 -17.93
N SER A 135 10.04 -64.05 -17.38
CA SER A 135 9.68 -63.37 -16.11
C SER A 135 10.37 -63.99 -14.87
N PRO A 136 10.42 -63.34 -13.68
CA PRO A 136 9.24 -63.09 -12.82
C PRO A 136 9.16 -61.68 -12.22
N GLU A 137 8.02 -61.37 -11.60
CA GLU A 137 7.57 -60.08 -11.06
C GLU A 137 8.65 -59.24 -10.36
N VAL A 138 9.15 -58.32 -11.17
CA VAL A 138 9.89 -57.13 -10.84
C VAL A 138 9.10 -56.03 -11.57
N SER A 139 9.02 -54.81 -11.03
CA SER A 139 8.20 -53.75 -11.65
C SER A 139 8.45 -53.73 -13.16
N SER A 140 7.41 -53.63 -13.99
CA SER A 140 7.55 -53.76 -15.46
C SER A 140 8.66 -52.87 -16.02
N LEU A 141 8.93 -51.73 -15.36
CA LEU A 141 10.05 -50.85 -15.62
C LEU A 141 11.42 -51.42 -15.16
N GLU A 142 11.51 -51.97 -13.95
CA GLU A 142 12.73 -52.60 -13.45
C GLU A 142 13.12 -53.82 -14.32
N LEU A 143 12.17 -54.61 -14.83
CA LEU A 143 12.43 -55.70 -15.78
C LEU A 143 12.93 -55.19 -17.13
N ALA A 144 12.32 -54.13 -17.64
CA ALA A 144 12.76 -53.49 -18.88
C ALA A 144 14.20 -52.97 -18.76
N VAL A 145 14.56 -52.36 -17.61
CA VAL A 145 15.90 -51.84 -17.38
C VAL A 145 16.92 -52.97 -17.18
N LEU A 146 16.53 -54.08 -16.54
CA LEU A 146 17.41 -55.22 -16.33
C LEU A 146 17.76 -55.94 -17.66
N GLY A 147 16.85 -55.96 -18.63
CA GLY A 147 17.02 -56.64 -19.92
C GLY A 147 17.78 -55.85 -20.99
N VAL A 148 18.09 -54.57 -20.78
CA VAL A 148 18.79 -53.71 -21.76
C VAL A 148 20.32 -53.87 -21.69
N CYS A 149 20.85 -54.40 -20.59
CA CYS A 149 22.30 -54.66 -20.45
C CYS A 149 22.71 -55.86 -21.31
N LEU A 150 23.61 -55.65 -22.28
CA LEU A 150 24.22 -56.72 -23.08
C LEU A 150 25.29 -57.52 -22.32
N CYS A 151 25.67 -57.11 -21.11
CA CYS A 151 26.64 -57.83 -20.31
C CYS A 151 26.00 -59.10 -19.73
N HIS A 152 26.70 -60.22 -19.84
CA HIS A 152 26.22 -61.50 -19.32
C HIS A 152 26.75 -61.67 -17.89
N GLY A 153 25.84 -61.82 -16.93
CA GLY A 153 26.21 -62.22 -15.57
C GLY A 153 26.49 -63.72 -15.51
N PRO A 154 27.33 -64.19 -14.57
CA PRO A 154 27.51 -65.62 -14.35
C PRO A 154 26.15 -66.28 -14.04
N GLY A 155 25.84 -67.36 -14.75
CA GLY A 155 24.66 -68.20 -14.52
C GLY A 155 23.31 -67.61 -14.94
N GLY A 156 23.26 -66.68 -15.90
CA GLY A 156 21.99 -66.09 -16.37
C GLY A 156 21.38 -65.05 -15.42
N SER A 157 22.15 -64.60 -14.43
CA SER A 157 21.74 -63.51 -13.54
C SER A 157 21.97 -62.13 -14.19
N PRO A 158 21.16 -61.10 -13.88
CA PRO A 158 21.36 -59.76 -14.40
C PRO A 158 22.75 -59.20 -14.01
N CYS A 159 23.41 -58.57 -14.98
CA CYS A 159 24.73 -57.97 -14.84
C CYS A 159 24.73 -56.90 -13.72
N ALA A 160 25.88 -56.60 -13.10
CA ALA A 160 25.97 -55.55 -12.07
C ALA A 160 25.51 -54.17 -12.60
N CYS A 161 25.79 -53.87 -13.87
CA CYS A 161 25.35 -52.65 -14.54
C CYS A 161 23.82 -52.58 -14.64
N ALA A 162 23.16 -53.70 -14.92
CA ALA A 162 21.71 -53.82 -15.03
C ALA A 162 21.06 -53.61 -13.67
N LYS A 163 21.60 -54.25 -12.62
CA LYS A 163 21.13 -54.09 -11.24
C LYS A 163 21.26 -52.64 -10.77
N MET A 164 22.39 -52.00 -11.08
CA MET A 164 22.61 -50.59 -10.77
C MET A 164 21.65 -49.69 -11.56
N ALA A 165 21.49 -49.91 -12.86
CA ALA A 165 20.56 -49.15 -13.69
C ALA A 165 19.11 -49.29 -13.20
N ALA A 166 18.68 -50.48 -12.82
CA ALA A 166 17.34 -50.73 -12.27
C ALA A 166 17.18 -50.05 -10.90
N SER A 167 18.18 -50.13 -10.02
CA SER A 167 18.18 -49.45 -8.73
C SER A 167 18.13 -47.93 -8.88
N THR A 168 18.91 -47.36 -9.79
CA THR A 168 18.90 -45.92 -10.08
C THR A 168 17.57 -45.50 -10.71
N GLY A 169 17.01 -46.31 -11.62
CA GLY A 169 15.68 -46.08 -12.21
C GLY A 169 14.58 -46.07 -11.15
N LYS A 170 14.62 -46.99 -10.18
CA LYS A 170 13.72 -47.02 -9.03
C LYS A 170 13.85 -45.76 -8.17
N MET A 171 15.08 -45.34 -7.86
CA MET A 171 15.35 -44.11 -7.10
C MET A 171 14.85 -42.87 -7.84
N VAL A 172 15.06 -42.77 -9.15
CA VAL A 172 14.55 -41.66 -9.98
C VAL A 172 13.03 -41.61 -9.96
N LEU A 173 12.33 -42.74 -10.01
CA LEU A 173 10.87 -42.78 -9.88
C LEU A 173 10.40 -42.30 -8.51
N GLN A 174 11.05 -42.74 -7.44
CA GLN A 174 10.72 -42.29 -6.08
C GLN A 174 10.91 -40.78 -5.94
N LEU A 175 12.04 -40.26 -6.41
CA LEU A 175 12.31 -38.82 -6.39
C LEU A 175 11.30 -38.01 -7.23
N LYS A 176 10.83 -38.56 -8.36
CA LYS A 176 9.77 -37.93 -9.16
C LYS A 176 8.45 -37.87 -8.41
N GLN A 177 8.04 -38.95 -7.74
CA GLN A 177 6.83 -38.97 -6.91
C GLN A 177 6.93 -37.98 -5.73
N GLU A 178 8.08 -37.92 -5.06
CA GLU A 178 8.33 -36.94 -4.00
C GLU A 178 8.28 -35.50 -4.52
N LEU A 179 8.85 -35.24 -5.70
CA LEU A 179 8.81 -33.92 -6.33
C LEU A 179 7.37 -33.50 -6.67
N GLU A 180 6.57 -34.41 -7.23
CA GLU A 180 5.15 -34.16 -7.51
C GLU A 180 4.36 -33.83 -6.23
N LEU A 181 4.58 -34.60 -5.14
CA LEU A 181 3.96 -34.34 -3.85
C LEU A 181 4.37 -32.97 -3.27
N MET A 182 5.67 -32.64 -3.36
CA MET A 182 6.19 -31.36 -2.90
C MET A 182 5.65 -30.19 -3.74
N GLN A 183 5.49 -30.39 -5.05
CA GLN A 183 4.92 -29.40 -5.94
C GLN A 183 3.44 -29.13 -5.63
N LYS A 184 2.67 -30.18 -5.36
CA LYS A 184 1.27 -30.06 -4.92
C LYS A 184 1.16 -29.31 -3.59
N SER A 185 1.99 -29.68 -2.61
CA SER A 185 2.06 -28.99 -1.31
C SER A 185 2.42 -27.50 -1.45
N LYS A 186 3.38 -27.18 -2.33
CA LYS A 186 3.75 -25.79 -2.66
C LYS A 186 2.55 -25.03 -3.24
N GLU A 187 1.83 -25.62 -4.18
CA GLU A 187 0.65 -24.99 -4.80
C GLU A 187 -0.47 -24.73 -3.78
N GLU A 188 -0.77 -25.71 -2.92
CA GLU A 188 -1.72 -25.56 -1.81
C GLU A 188 -1.31 -24.42 -0.86
N ALA A 189 -0.02 -24.29 -0.55
CA ALA A 189 0.50 -23.19 0.26
C ALA A 189 0.34 -21.83 -0.43
N TYR A 190 0.54 -21.75 -1.75
CA TYR A 190 0.31 -20.52 -2.52
C TYR A 190 -1.17 -20.12 -2.54
N ILE A 191 -2.06 -21.09 -2.77
CA ILE A 191 -3.52 -20.86 -2.73
C ILE A 191 -3.93 -20.37 -1.34
N MET A 192 -3.43 -20.99 -0.28
CA MET A 192 -3.72 -20.58 1.09
C MET A 192 -3.19 -19.19 1.40
N ALA A 193 -1.97 -18.86 0.97
CA ALA A 193 -1.40 -17.53 1.14
C ALA A 193 -2.22 -16.45 0.40
N ASP A 194 -2.69 -16.75 -0.81
CA ASP A 194 -3.54 -15.84 -1.57
C ASP A 194 -4.93 -15.67 -0.93
N ALA A 195 -5.52 -16.74 -0.40
CA ALA A 195 -6.77 -16.68 0.35
C ALA A 195 -6.64 -15.77 1.59
N PHE A 196 -5.54 -15.86 2.35
CA PHE A 196 -5.28 -14.96 3.47
C PHE A 196 -5.07 -13.51 3.02
N ARG A 197 -4.35 -13.29 1.90
CA ARG A 197 -4.19 -11.95 1.32
C ARG A 197 -5.54 -11.34 0.95
N ILE A 198 -6.39 -12.07 0.25
CA ILE A 198 -7.74 -11.62 -0.15
C ILE A 198 -8.60 -11.33 1.08
N ALA A 199 -8.62 -12.24 2.07
CA ALA A 199 -9.38 -12.04 3.30
C ALA A 199 -8.93 -10.77 4.05
N PHE A 200 -7.61 -10.53 4.11
CA PHE A 200 -7.06 -9.33 4.73
C PHE A 200 -7.42 -8.05 3.96
N GLU A 201 -7.36 -8.07 2.63
CA GLU A 201 -7.78 -6.94 1.79
C GLU A 201 -9.27 -6.64 1.95
N GLN A 202 -10.12 -7.67 1.97
CA GLN A 202 -11.55 -7.52 2.23
C GLN A 202 -11.80 -6.90 3.60
N GLN A 203 -11.08 -7.35 4.62
CA GLN A 203 -11.18 -6.80 5.97
C GLN A 203 -10.75 -5.33 6.03
N LEU A 204 -9.67 -4.96 5.33
CA LEU A 204 -9.24 -3.56 5.21
C LEU A 204 -10.29 -2.70 4.51
N MET A 205 -10.89 -3.20 3.42
CA MET A 205 -11.94 -2.49 2.70
C MET A 205 -13.18 -2.26 3.58
N ARG A 206 -13.66 -3.30 4.28
CA ARG A 206 -14.79 -3.17 5.22
C ARG A 206 -14.52 -2.14 6.32
N LYS A 207 -13.31 -2.17 6.90
CA LYS A 207 -12.91 -1.21 7.94
C LYS A 207 -12.84 0.23 7.40
N ASN A 208 -12.34 0.42 6.18
CA ASN A 208 -12.29 1.74 5.55
C ASN A 208 -13.70 2.28 5.26
N ASP A 209 -14.61 1.44 4.78
CA ASP A 209 -16.01 1.80 4.55
C ASP A 209 -16.72 2.17 5.87
N GLN A 210 -16.50 1.41 6.93
CA GLN A 210 -17.01 1.71 8.27
C GLN A 210 -16.43 3.04 8.81
N ALA A 211 -15.13 3.31 8.61
CA ALA A 211 -14.50 4.58 9.00
C ALA A 211 -15.09 5.79 8.24
N LEU A 212 -15.41 5.60 6.95
CA LEU A 212 -16.08 6.62 6.14
C LEU A 212 -17.49 6.91 6.67
N ARG A 213 -18.27 5.86 6.99
CA ARG A 213 -19.62 5.99 7.57
C ARG A 213 -19.59 6.68 8.93
N LEU A 214 -18.67 6.30 9.83
CA LEU A 214 -18.46 6.97 11.12
C LEU A 214 -18.13 8.46 10.95
N THR A 215 -17.30 8.81 9.97
CA THR A 215 -16.95 10.20 9.67
C THR A 215 -18.14 10.99 9.11
N GLN A 216 -18.98 10.37 8.30
CA GLN A 216 -20.21 10.97 7.78
C GLN A 216 -21.24 11.19 8.89
N MET A 217 -21.39 10.22 9.80
CA MET A 217 -22.29 10.32 10.94
C MET A 217 -21.81 11.36 11.97
N ASP A 218 -20.51 11.44 12.27
CA ASP A 218 -19.95 12.50 13.13
C ASP A 218 -20.24 13.91 12.58
N LYS A 219 -20.19 14.08 11.25
CA LYS A 219 -20.60 15.33 10.60
C LYS A 219 -22.11 15.60 10.75
N MET A 220 -22.96 14.57 10.71
CA MET A 220 -24.40 14.72 10.91
C MET A 220 -24.76 15.01 12.37
N CYS A 221 -24.16 14.32 13.34
CA CYS A 221 -24.31 14.62 14.76
C CYS A 221 -23.85 16.05 15.07
N LYS A 222 -22.69 16.49 14.57
CA LYS A 222 -22.23 17.89 14.73
C LYS A 222 -23.17 18.91 14.10
N ARG A 223 -23.83 18.59 12.99
CA ARG A 223 -24.88 19.44 12.37
C ARG A 223 -26.15 19.48 13.21
N ALA A 224 -26.56 18.35 13.78
CA ALA A 224 -27.71 18.26 14.68
C ALA A 224 -27.46 19.03 15.99
N THR A 225 -26.27 18.92 16.61
CA THR A 225 -25.92 19.69 17.82
C THR A 225 -25.89 21.20 17.56
N LYS A 226 -25.45 21.63 16.37
CA LYS A 226 -25.52 23.04 15.94
C LYS A 226 -26.97 23.52 15.76
N TRP A 227 -27.85 22.67 15.22
CA TRP A 227 -29.27 22.98 15.06
C TRP A 227 -30.04 23.05 16.38
N ILE A 228 -29.71 22.17 17.33
CA ILE A 228 -30.29 22.16 18.68
C ILE A 228 -29.85 23.41 19.48
N ASN A 229 -28.57 23.80 19.38
CA ASN A 229 -28.07 25.06 19.95
C ASN A 229 -28.73 26.30 19.30
N TRP A 230 -29.05 26.24 18.01
CA TRP A 230 -29.77 27.32 17.32
C TRP A 230 -31.22 27.45 17.79
N LYS A 231 -31.92 26.33 18.00
CA LYS A 231 -33.31 26.33 18.50
C LYS A 231 -33.41 26.86 19.94
N HIS A 232 -32.43 26.57 20.79
CA HIS A 232 -32.37 27.13 22.15
C HIS A 232 -32.12 28.65 22.18
N LEU A 233 -31.58 29.25 21.12
CA LEU A 233 -31.30 30.69 21.06
C LEU A 233 -32.51 31.54 20.61
N LYS A 234 -33.56 30.92 20.05
CA LYS A 234 -34.75 31.62 19.53
C LYS A 234 -35.91 31.75 20.52
N GLU A 235 -35.81 31.14 21.70
CA GLU A 235 -36.90 31.06 22.68
C GLU A 235 -36.66 31.86 23.97
N ASP A 236 -35.65 32.75 23.99
CA ASP A 236 -35.43 33.67 25.13
C ASP A 236 -35.99 35.06 24.81
N GLY A 237 -37.30 35.19 25.05
CA GLY A 237 -38.02 36.45 25.11
C GLY A 237 -38.92 36.50 26.34
N LEU A 238 -38.35 36.42 27.56
CA LEU A 238 -38.84 37.00 28.83
C LEU A 238 -38.01 36.47 30.03
N PRO A 239 -37.57 37.32 30.99
CA PRO A 239 -36.75 36.87 32.11
C PRO A 239 -37.65 36.31 33.23
N SER A 240 -37.75 34.98 33.34
CA SER A 240 -38.47 34.35 34.45
C SER A 240 -37.51 33.78 35.51
N GLN A 241 -37.47 34.51 36.63
CA GLN A 241 -37.34 34.08 38.02
C GLN A 241 -36.58 32.77 38.32
N ARG A 242 -35.41 32.92 38.96
CA ARG A 242 -34.60 31.86 39.57
C ARG A 242 -35.44 30.94 40.47
N SER A 243 -35.69 29.71 40.03
CA SER A 243 -35.89 28.57 40.92
C SER A 243 -34.75 27.57 40.71
N LYS A 244 -34.08 27.19 41.81
CA LYS A 244 -32.94 26.26 41.79
C LYS A 244 -33.46 24.83 41.55
N LYS A 245 -33.56 24.43 40.28
CA LYS A 245 -33.82 23.03 39.92
C LYS A 245 -32.62 22.16 40.33
N SER A 246 -32.88 21.05 41.02
CA SER A 246 -31.83 20.12 41.46
C SER A 246 -31.19 19.41 40.27
N LEU A 247 -29.96 18.92 40.44
CA LEU A 247 -29.21 18.22 39.40
C LEU A 247 -30.03 17.08 38.77
N GLY A 248 -30.84 16.37 39.58
CA GLY A 248 -31.73 15.30 39.11
C GLY A 248 -32.82 15.78 38.15
N GLN A 249 -33.39 16.98 38.37
CA GLN A 249 -34.37 17.56 37.45
C GLN A 249 -33.73 18.08 36.15
N LYS A 250 -32.48 18.52 36.20
CA LYS A 250 -31.70 18.86 34.99
C LYS A 250 -31.39 17.61 34.16
N LEU A 251 -31.08 16.49 34.80
CA LEU A 251 -30.80 15.23 34.11
C LEU A 251 -32.08 14.61 33.51
N LEU A 252 -33.21 14.68 34.22
CA LEU A 252 -34.52 14.24 33.70
C LEU A 252 -34.98 15.06 32.49
N ALA A 253 -34.67 16.35 32.43
CA ALA A 253 -34.98 17.18 31.27
C ALA A 253 -34.07 16.92 30.04
N MET A 254 -32.99 16.14 30.19
CA MET A 254 -32.15 15.68 29.08
C MET A 254 -32.56 14.32 28.54
N LEU A 255 -33.49 13.61 29.20
CA LEU A 255 -34.06 12.38 28.64
C LEU A 255 -35.17 12.75 27.64
N PRO A 256 -35.23 12.10 26.48
CA PRO A 256 -36.31 12.33 25.52
C PRO A 256 -37.65 12.05 26.19
N SER A 257 -38.52 13.06 26.27
CA SER A 257 -39.88 12.91 26.76
C SER A 257 -40.63 11.95 25.85
N GLU A 258 -41.21 10.90 26.42
CA GLU A 258 -41.72 9.67 25.78
C GLU A 258 -42.91 9.86 24.80
N ASN A 259 -43.28 11.09 24.48
CA ASN A 259 -44.52 11.41 23.80
C ASN A 259 -44.29 12.37 22.61
N SER A 260 -43.57 11.94 21.56
CA SER A 260 -43.81 12.43 20.20
C SER A 260 -43.25 11.50 19.11
N SER A 261 -44.15 10.72 18.53
CA SER A 261 -44.21 10.34 17.11
C SER A 261 -42.94 9.87 16.36
N LYS A 262 -43.02 8.59 15.94
CA LYS A 262 -42.51 7.98 14.68
C LYS A 262 -41.06 7.49 14.64
N SER A 263 -40.88 6.24 15.10
CA SER A 263 -40.32 5.07 14.36
C SER A 263 -39.09 5.23 13.45
N THR A 264 -38.31 6.30 13.54
CA THR A 264 -37.18 6.58 12.64
C THR A 264 -35.86 6.65 13.43
N ASP A 265 -35.89 7.19 14.65
CA ASP A 265 -34.71 7.30 15.53
C ASP A 265 -34.29 5.95 16.15
N GLU A 266 -35.22 5.00 16.32
CA GLU A 266 -34.89 3.65 16.82
C GLU A 266 -34.13 2.81 15.79
N ASP A 267 -34.37 3.04 14.50
CA ASP A 267 -33.71 2.33 13.40
C ASP A 267 -32.26 2.82 13.26
N ASP A 268 -32.03 4.13 13.37
CA ASP A 268 -30.69 4.73 13.43
C ASP A 268 -29.87 4.22 14.64
N ALA A 269 -30.49 4.11 15.83
CA ALA A 269 -29.81 3.56 17.00
C ALA A 269 -29.48 2.06 16.85
N ARG A 270 -30.40 1.28 16.26
CA ARG A 270 -30.16 -0.14 15.94
C ARG A 270 -29.04 -0.32 14.93
N GLU A 271 -28.97 0.53 13.92
CA GLU A 271 -27.91 0.51 12.91
C GLU A 271 -26.55 0.85 13.52
N VAL A 272 -26.50 1.78 14.48
CA VAL A 272 -25.29 2.09 15.26
C VAL A 272 -24.83 0.90 16.10
N PHE A 273 -25.75 0.25 16.83
CA PHE A 273 -25.40 -0.94 17.62
C PHE A 273 -24.94 -2.11 16.74
N LYS A 274 -25.56 -2.29 15.57
CA LYS A 274 -25.16 -3.29 14.58
C LYS A 274 -23.75 -3.01 14.07
N MET A 275 -23.46 -1.77 13.67
CA MET A 275 -22.13 -1.35 13.22
C MET A 275 -21.06 -1.53 14.31
N LEU A 276 -21.35 -1.18 15.56
CA LEU A 276 -20.42 -1.38 16.68
C LEU A 276 -20.17 -2.87 16.96
N THR A 277 -21.20 -3.70 16.83
CA THR A 277 -21.09 -5.16 16.98
C THR A 277 -20.25 -5.76 15.85
N ASP A 278 -20.48 -5.33 14.60
CA ASP A 278 -19.71 -5.75 13.43
C ASP A 278 -18.22 -5.36 13.58
N LEU A 279 -17.94 -4.15 14.07
CA LEU A 279 -16.57 -3.67 14.32
C LEU A 279 -15.85 -4.50 15.41
N LEU A 280 -16.57 -4.90 16.46
CA LEU A 280 -16.04 -5.77 17.51
C LEU A 280 -15.73 -7.17 16.97
N ASN A 281 -16.63 -7.73 16.17
CA ASN A 281 -16.43 -9.03 15.51
C ASN A 281 -15.23 -8.99 14.54
N ASP A 282 -15.11 -7.95 13.72
CA ASP A 282 -13.99 -7.77 12.79
C ASP A 282 -12.64 -7.71 13.55
N LYS A 283 -12.61 -7.07 14.73
CA LYS A 283 -11.40 -7.01 15.56
C LYS A 283 -11.04 -8.38 16.16
N GLU A 284 -12.04 -9.16 16.59
CA GLU A 284 -11.82 -10.52 17.08
C GLU A 284 -11.33 -11.45 15.97
N GLU A 285 -11.89 -11.33 14.75
CA GLU A 285 -11.44 -12.08 13.57
C GLU A 285 -9.99 -11.72 13.18
N ALA A 286 -9.63 -10.42 13.18
CA ALA A 286 -8.24 -9.98 12.96
C ALA A 286 -7.27 -10.61 13.98
N LEU A 287 -7.65 -10.61 15.26
CA LEU A 287 -6.84 -11.21 16.32
C LEU A 287 -6.74 -12.73 16.18
N ALA A 288 -7.80 -13.40 15.74
CA ALA A 288 -7.78 -14.83 15.45
C ALA A 288 -6.82 -15.16 14.29
N HIS A 289 -6.85 -14.38 13.20
CA HIS A 289 -5.89 -14.51 12.10
C HIS A 289 -4.46 -14.25 12.55
N GLN A 290 -4.23 -13.18 13.33
CA GLN A 290 -2.91 -12.88 13.88
C GLN A 290 -2.38 -14.02 14.76
N ARG A 291 -3.21 -14.57 15.66
CA ARG A 291 -2.85 -15.73 16.49
C ARG A 291 -2.54 -16.96 15.64
N LYS A 292 -3.31 -17.21 14.59
CA LYS A 292 -3.08 -18.32 13.65
C LYS A 292 -1.75 -18.18 12.93
N VAL A 293 -1.43 -16.98 12.42
CA VAL A 293 -0.15 -16.69 11.77
C VAL A 293 1.00 -16.85 12.76
N SER A 294 0.90 -16.31 13.97
CA SER A 294 1.91 -16.49 15.02
C SER A 294 2.13 -17.96 15.37
N TYR A 295 1.07 -18.75 15.47
CA TYR A 295 1.17 -20.20 15.72
C TYR A 295 1.83 -20.94 14.54
N MET A 296 1.46 -20.61 13.30
CA MET A 296 2.07 -21.20 12.11
C MET A 296 3.56 -20.87 12.00
N LEU A 297 3.95 -19.62 12.29
CA LEU A 297 5.35 -19.20 12.29
C LEU A 297 6.16 -19.90 13.39
N ALA A 298 5.58 -20.06 14.59
CA ALA A 298 6.23 -20.79 15.68
C ALA A 298 6.47 -22.26 15.31
N ARG A 299 5.48 -22.93 14.72
CA ARG A 299 5.64 -24.31 14.22
C ARG A 299 6.67 -24.44 13.11
N ALA A 300 6.67 -23.54 12.13
CA ALA A 300 7.67 -23.55 11.07
C ALA A 300 9.11 -23.33 11.59
N LEU A 301 9.27 -22.59 12.69
CA LEU A 301 10.57 -22.44 13.36
C LEU A 301 10.95 -23.71 14.14
N GLU A 302 10.01 -24.33 14.85
CA GLU A 302 10.23 -25.62 15.53
C GLU A 302 10.59 -26.73 14.53
N ASP A 303 9.91 -26.82 13.39
CA ASP A 303 10.18 -27.79 12.33
C ASP A 303 11.55 -27.56 11.66
N LYS A 304 11.99 -26.30 11.55
CA LYS A 304 13.36 -25.96 11.11
C LYS A 304 14.41 -26.33 12.16
N ASP A 305 14.11 -26.19 13.44
CA ASP A 305 15.05 -26.53 14.52
C ASP A 305 15.15 -28.05 14.73
N THR A 306 14.07 -28.81 14.54
CA THR A 306 14.08 -30.28 14.61
C THR A 306 14.78 -30.90 13.41
N THR A 307 14.53 -30.43 12.20
CA THR A 307 15.27 -30.85 10.99
C THR A 307 16.75 -30.47 11.05
N SER A 308 17.11 -29.35 11.68
CA SER A 308 18.51 -28.95 11.94
C SER A 308 19.19 -29.85 12.99
N LYS A 309 18.46 -30.33 14.00
CA LYS A 309 18.97 -31.24 15.03
C LYS A 309 19.12 -32.68 14.51
N GLU A 310 18.16 -33.22 13.75
CA GLU A 310 18.27 -34.55 13.13
C GLU A 310 19.42 -34.65 12.12
N ASN A 311 19.74 -33.55 11.41
CA ASN A 311 20.88 -33.51 10.50
C ASN A 311 22.25 -33.47 11.22
N LYS A 312 22.28 -33.06 12.51
CA LYS A 312 23.50 -33.07 13.33
C LYS A 312 23.74 -34.39 14.06
N GLU A 313 22.69 -35.16 14.33
CA GLU A 313 22.78 -36.43 15.06
C GLU A 313 23.17 -37.63 14.17
N LYS A 314 23.10 -37.49 12.83
CA LYS A 314 23.40 -38.56 11.87
C LYS A 314 24.85 -38.65 11.38
N ASN A 315 25.82 -37.95 11.98
CA ASN A 315 27.24 -38.14 11.61
C ASN A 315 28.17 -38.21 12.81
N PRO A 316 28.75 -39.39 13.09
CA PRO A 316 30.16 -39.43 13.44
C PRO A 316 30.97 -40.54 12.70
N VAL A 317 32.21 -40.20 12.31
CA VAL A 317 33.40 -41.07 12.03
C VAL A 317 33.46 -41.71 10.61
N LYS A 318 34.49 -41.61 9.74
CA LYS A 318 35.87 -41.08 9.77
C LYS A 318 36.42 -40.86 8.34
N ASP A 319 37.44 -40.00 8.28
CA ASP A 319 38.28 -39.52 7.17
C ASP A 319 38.96 -40.58 6.28
N ILE A 320 39.25 -40.21 5.00
CA ILE A 320 40.61 -40.04 4.43
C ILE A 320 40.62 -38.94 3.32
N LEU A 321 41.08 -37.72 3.70
CA LEU A 321 41.98 -36.73 3.02
C LEU A 321 41.96 -36.46 1.47
N PRO A 322 42.54 -35.33 0.97
CA PRO A 322 42.18 -33.92 1.18
C PRO A 322 42.24 -33.06 -0.11
N LEU A 323 41.35 -32.08 -0.33
CA LEU A 323 41.66 -30.96 -1.24
C LEU A 323 41.06 -29.61 -0.80
N LYS A 324 41.96 -28.78 -0.25
CA LYS A 324 41.92 -27.31 -0.07
C LYS A 324 41.47 -26.61 -1.38
N LYS A 325 40.74 -25.49 -1.48
CA LYS A 325 40.27 -24.38 -0.60
C LYS A 325 38.98 -23.72 -1.23
N PRO A 326 38.61 -22.44 -1.00
CA PRO A 326 37.57 -22.00 -0.06
C PRO A 326 36.41 -21.24 -0.77
N TRP A 327 35.15 -21.53 -0.45
CA TRP A 327 34.05 -20.70 -0.96
C TRP A 327 33.37 -19.92 0.17
N GLN A 328 33.51 -18.61 0.06
CA GLN A 328 32.88 -17.59 0.88
C GLN A 328 31.38 -17.51 0.58
N LYS A 329 30.63 -17.13 1.62
CA LYS A 329 29.20 -16.82 1.63
C LYS A 329 28.83 -15.66 0.69
N THR A 330 27.81 -15.89 -0.11
CA THR A 330 26.75 -14.97 -0.60
C THR A 330 25.84 -15.84 -1.51
N SER A 331 24.54 -15.69 -1.67
CA SER A 331 23.60 -14.60 -1.47
C SER A 331 22.20 -15.20 -1.42
N GLU A 332 21.31 -14.52 -0.71
CA GLU A 332 19.88 -14.75 -0.64
C GLU A 332 19.18 -14.50 -1.99
N PHE A 333 18.10 -15.25 -2.20
CA PHE A 333 17.17 -15.14 -3.33
C PHE A 333 16.32 -13.87 -3.28
N PRO A 334 15.79 -13.42 -4.43
CA PRO A 334 14.34 -13.22 -4.47
C PRO A 334 13.64 -13.91 -5.65
N LEU A 335 12.64 -14.71 -5.27
CA LEU A 335 11.35 -15.01 -5.91
C LEU A 335 11.15 -14.53 -7.37
N LEU A 336 11.17 -15.48 -8.30
CA LEU A 336 10.56 -15.34 -9.62
C LEU A 336 9.15 -15.97 -9.57
N ARG A 337 8.11 -15.17 -9.78
CA ARG A 337 6.79 -15.68 -10.20
C ARG A 337 6.77 -15.74 -11.71
N ASP A 338 6.37 -16.89 -12.26
CA ASP A 338 5.99 -17.00 -13.67
C ASP A 338 4.51 -16.59 -13.87
N PRO A 339 4.17 -15.91 -14.97
CA PRO A 339 2.80 -15.65 -15.38
C PRO A 339 2.22 -16.80 -16.21
N VAL A 340 0.97 -17.12 -15.91
CA VAL A 340 0.09 -18.01 -16.69
C VAL A 340 -0.23 -17.39 -18.06
N HIS A 341 -0.26 -18.25 -19.07
CA HIS A 341 -0.69 -18.00 -20.44
C HIS A 341 -2.02 -17.23 -20.57
N SER A 342 -2.09 -16.29 -21.51
CA SER A 342 -3.33 -15.95 -22.22
C SER A 342 -3.01 -15.44 -23.63
N ASP A 343 -3.46 -16.25 -24.58
CA ASP A 343 -3.95 -15.98 -25.93
C ASP A 343 -3.19 -15.09 -26.93
N VAL A 344 -2.85 -15.79 -28.01
CA VAL A 344 -2.50 -15.31 -29.33
C VAL A 344 -3.65 -14.46 -29.90
N GLN A 345 -3.38 -13.19 -30.17
CA GLN A 345 -4.03 -12.46 -31.27
C GLN A 345 -2.96 -11.80 -32.13
N ILE A 346 -2.77 -12.40 -33.30
CA ILE A 346 -1.98 -11.87 -34.40
C ILE A 346 -2.74 -10.68 -34.98
N PHE A 347 -2.19 -9.48 -34.86
CA PHE A 347 -2.48 -8.39 -35.79
C PHE A 347 -1.16 -7.94 -36.43
N ASN A 348 -0.94 -8.41 -37.65
CA ASN A 348 0.00 -7.79 -38.58
C ASN A 348 -0.67 -6.57 -39.21
N SER A 349 -0.11 -5.37 -39.02
CA SER A 349 -0.05 -4.36 -40.09
C SER A 349 0.89 -3.21 -39.75
N ALA A 350 1.89 -3.03 -40.62
CA ALA A 350 2.42 -1.78 -41.15
C ALA A 350 3.15 -0.80 -40.20
N SER A 351 4.48 -0.85 -40.32
CA SER A 351 5.38 0.29 -40.55
C SER A 351 5.13 1.61 -39.82
N CYS A 352 6.01 1.96 -38.87
CA CYS A 352 6.52 3.33 -38.83
C CYS A 352 7.94 3.38 -38.29
N ILE A 353 8.84 3.83 -39.15
CA ILE A 353 10.22 4.19 -38.88
C ILE A 353 10.20 5.50 -38.08
N CYS A 354 10.85 5.55 -36.93
CA CYS A 354 11.40 6.81 -36.43
C CYS A 354 12.60 6.57 -35.53
N SER A 355 13.70 7.21 -35.92
CA SER A 355 15.07 6.99 -35.50
C SER A 355 15.32 7.35 -34.03
N VAL A 356 16.15 6.53 -33.39
CA VAL A 356 16.85 6.82 -32.14
C VAL A 356 17.79 8.01 -32.39
N LYS A 357 17.50 9.16 -31.76
CA LYS A 357 18.52 10.18 -31.47
C LYS A 357 18.79 10.19 -29.98
N HIS A 358 19.98 9.70 -29.64
CA HIS A 358 20.69 10.05 -28.42
C HIS A 358 20.73 11.58 -28.32
N CYS A 359 20.26 12.16 -27.21
CA CYS A 359 20.58 13.54 -26.87
C CYS A 359 21.14 13.59 -25.45
N ILE A 360 22.32 14.19 -25.39
CA ILE A 360 23.18 14.41 -24.25
C ILE A 360 22.50 15.39 -23.28
N LYS A 361 22.75 15.17 -21.99
CA LYS A 361 22.46 16.10 -20.88
C LYS A 361 22.85 17.52 -21.27
N ASP A 362 21.94 18.47 -21.08
CA ASP A 362 22.36 19.81 -20.68
C ASP A 362 21.41 20.42 -19.64
N GLN A 363 22.04 21.04 -18.65
CA GLN A 363 21.44 21.64 -17.46
C GLN A 363 20.77 22.99 -17.79
N ASN A 364 19.89 23.41 -16.88
CA ASN A 364 19.30 24.75 -16.76
C ASN A 364 18.09 25.07 -17.65
N TYR A 365 16.89 24.73 -17.16
CA TYR A 365 15.70 25.56 -17.43
C TYR A 365 14.80 25.64 -16.18
N THR A 366 14.77 26.82 -15.58
CA THR A 366 13.76 27.30 -14.65
C THR A 366 12.41 27.28 -15.37
N ARG A 367 11.54 26.31 -15.07
CA ARG A 367 10.21 26.21 -15.69
C ARG A 367 9.16 26.77 -14.71
N THR A 368 8.77 28.02 -14.94
CA THR A 368 7.54 28.60 -14.39
C THR A 368 6.33 27.84 -14.95
N LEU A 369 5.59 27.16 -14.08
CA LEU A 369 4.32 26.52 -14.41
C LEU A 369 3.28 27.62 -14.72
N LYS A 370 2.91 27.74 -16.00
CA LYS A 370 1.75 28.53 -16.44
C LYS A 370 0.49 27.93 -15.80
N ARG A 371 -0.18 28.72 -14.96
CA ARG A 371 -1.56 28.48 -14.51
C ARG A 371 -2.47 28.34 -15.75
N SER A 372 -3.07 27.17 -15.92
CA SER A 372 -4.23 27.00 -16.81
C SER A 372 -5.48 27.43 -16.06
N CYS A 373 -5.90 28.68 -16.24
CA CYS A 373 -7.23 29.13 -15.86
C CYS A 373 -8.18 28.84 -17.02
N SER A 374 -9.10 27.90 -16.83
CA SER A 374 -10.30 27.76 -17.65
C SER A 374 -11.51 27.90 -16.74
N LEU A 375 -12.02 29.13 -16.62
CA LEU A 375 -13.39 29.40 -16.21
C LEU A 375 -14.14 29.94 -17.43
N PRO A 376 -15.36 29.47 -17.73
CA PRO A 376 -16.19 30.07 -18.76
C PRO A 376 -16.79 31.39 -18.22
N SER A 377 -16.54 32.48 -18.94
CA SER A 377 -17.30 33.72 -18.78
C SER A 377 -18.64 33.57 -19.49
N ASN A 378 -19.72 33.40 -18.73
CA ASN A 378 -21.06 33.89 -19.06
C ASN A 378 -22.01 33.57 -17.91
N ILE A 379 -22.52 34.62 -17.27
CA ILE A 379 -23.96 34.83 -16.96
C ILE A 379 -24.05 36.28 -16.48
N MET A 380 -24.74 37.10 -17.27
CA MET A 380 -25.29 38.38 -16.84
C MET A 380 -26.30 38.15 -15.72
N TYR A 381 -26.26 38.96 -14.65
CA TYR A 381 -27.37 39.77 -14.15
C TYR A 381 -26.82 40.84 -13.19
#